data_AF-A0A9Q5B037-F1
#
_entry.id   AF-A0A9Q5B037-F1
#
_cell.length_a   1.000
_cell.length_b   1.000
_cell.length_c   1.000
_cell.angle_alpha   90.00
_cell.angle_beta   90.00
_cell.angle_gamma   90.00
#
_symmetry.space_group_name_H-M   'P 1'
#
loop_
_entity.id
_entity.type
_entity.pdbx_description
1 polymer ?
#
loop_
_entity_poly.entity_id
_entity_poly.type
_entity_poly.pdbx_seq_one_letter_code
_entity_poly.pdbx_strand_id
1 'polypeptide(L)'
;MTDRPITAAVLDRLLESLDSAPVECDGMCRLVATRLAQAGIPYQGMLGQLLVAGRAVSPHYWIEVGIYRVDYRARMWLGTDPEIPHGVFPLDGRPSAQYTGIRVQIDPLPPSVYEILIMPPLGVGPPVAR
;
A
#
# COMPACT_ATOMS: atom_id res chain seq x y z
N MET A 1 15.52 9.74 21.43
CA MET A 1 14.87 9.23 20.21
C MET A 1 14.12 10.40 19.62
N THR A 2 14.64 11.00 18.56
CA THR A 2 14.07 12.21 17.97
C THR A 2 12.72 11.87 17.35
N ASP A 3 11.62 12.38 17.93
CA ASP A 3 10.27 12.34 17.37
C ASP A 3 10.24 13.11 16.05
N ARG A 4 10.71 12.48 14.97
CA ARG A 4 10.55 13.04 13.64
C ARG A 4 9.09 12.86 13.25
N PRO A 5 8.35 13.92 12.90
CA PRO A 5 6.96 13.78 12.50
C PRO A 5 6.87 12.84 11.29
N ILE A 6 5.91 11.92 11.34
CA ILE A 6 5.58 11.07 10.19
C ILE A 6 4.92 11.96 9.14
N THR A 7 5.57 12.06 7.98
CA THR A 7 5.07 12.80 6.82
C THR A 7 4.93 11.87 5.63
N ALA A 8 4.14 12.26 4.62
CA ALA A 8 4.02 11.51 3.37
C ALA A 8 5.41 11.18 2.78
N ALA A 9 6.31 12.16 2.71
CA ALA A 9 7.67 11.95 2.18
C ALA A 9 8.55 10.99 3.01
N VAL A 10 8.23 10.76 4.29
CA VAL A 10 8.90 9.72 5.10
C VAL A 10 8.32 8.35 4.77
N LEU A 11 7.00 8.25 4.62
CA LEU A 11 6.32 7.01 4.26
C LEU A 11 6.65 6.58 2.82
N ASP A 12 6.65 7.51 1.86
CA ASP A 12 7.02 7.24 0.47
C ASP A 12 8.43 6.65 0.37
N ARG A 13 9.44 7.29 0.97
CA ARG A 13 10.82 6.77 0.98
C ARG A 13 10.94 5.38 1.62
N LEU A 14 10.06 5.04 2.56
CA LEU A 14 10.06 3.74 3.22
C LEU A 14 9.39 2.65 2.37
N LEU A 15 8.38 3.03 1.57
CA LEU A 15 7.41 2.10 0.98
C LEU A 15 7.44 2.04 -0.56
N GLU A 16 7.95 3.07 -1.26
CA GLU A 16 7.88 3.19 -2.72
C GLU A 16 8.48 2.00 -3.46
N SER A 17 9.55 1.41 -2.92
CA SER A 17 10.19 0.22 -3.52
C SER A 17 9.31 -1.03 -3.48
N LEU A 18 8.25 -1.06 -2.67
CA LEU A 18 7.30 -2.17 -2.66
C LEU A 18 6.37 -2.16 -3.88
N ASP A 19 6.21 -1.02 -4.57
CA ASP A 19 5.23 -0.90 -5.66
C ASP A 19 5.50 -1.88 -6.82
N SER A 20 6.76 -2.28 -7.03
CA SER A 20 7.12 -3.28 -8.02
C SER A 20 6.83 -4.74 -7.61
N ALA A 21 6.46 -5.00 -6.35
CA ALA A 21 6.23 -6.35 -5.85
C ALA A 21 5.01 -7.00 -6.56
N PRO A 22 5.11 -8.24 -7.06
CA PRO A 22 4.06 -8.88 -7.85
C PRO A 22 2.93 -9.46 -6.98
N VAL A 23 2.35 -8.63 -6.11
CA VAL A 23 1.31 -9.01 -5.16
C VAL A 23 0.05 -8.16 -5.32
N GLU A 24 -1.09 -8.73 -4.97
CA GLU A 24 -2.38 -8.02 -4.93
C GLU A 24 -2.52 -7.17 -3.65
N CYS A 25 -3.72 -6.64 -3.38
CA CYS A 25 -3.95 -5.67 -2.30
C CYS A 25 -3.66 -6.22 -0.90
N ASP A 26 -3.98 -7.48 -0.62
CA ASP A 26 -3.73 -8.13 0.67
C ASP A 26 -2.23 -8.36 0.88
N GLY A 27 -1.53 -8.92 -0.11
CA GLY A 27 -0.09 -9.14 -0.08
C GLY A 27 0.68 -7.82 0.06
N MET A 28 0.27 -6.79 -0.68
CA MET A 28 0.85 -5.44 -0.56
C MET A 28 0.69 -4.87 0.85
N CYS A 29 -0.51 -4.98 1.43
CA CYS A 29 -0.73 -4.50 2.80
C CYS A 29 0.15 -5.22 3.82
N ARG A 30 0.40 -6.52 3.65
CA ARG A 30 1.32 -7.27 4.52
C ARG A 30 2.79 -6.85 4.34
N LEU A 31 3.22 -6.53 3.12
CA LEU A 31 4.55 -5.96 2.86
C LEU A 31 4.71 -4.57 3.51
N VAL A 32 3.71 -3.70 3.34
CA VAL A 32 3.67 -2.37 3.96
C VAL A 32 3.68 -2.49 5.49
N ALA A 33 2.81 -3.32 6.06
CA ALA A 33 2.76 -3.60 7.50
C ALA A 33 4.11 -4.08 8.05
N THR A 34 4.83 -4.91 7.28
CA THR A 34 6.17 -5.39 7.65
C THR A 34 7.19 -4.25 7.72
N ARG A 35 7.27 -3.38 6.69
CA ARG A 35 8.19 -2.22 6.67
C ARG A 35 7.87 -1.23 7.79
N LEU A 36 6.59 -0.96 8.03
CA LEU A 36 6.14 -0.04 9.09
C LEU A 36 6.47 -0.59 10.48
N ALA A 37 6.23 -1.88 10.73
CA ALA A 37 6.57 -2.53 11.99
C ALA A 37 8.09 -2.51 12.24
N GLN A 38 8.91 -2.81 11.23
CA GLN A 38 10.37 -2.73 11.33
C GLN A 38 10.86 -1.31 11.65
N ALA A 39 10.18 -0.28 11.12
CA ALA A 39 10.46 1.12 11.41
C ALA A 39 9.86 1.62 12.73
N GLY A 40 9.13 0.78 13.48
CA GLY A 40 8.44 1.16 14.71
C GLY A 40 7.29 2.15 14.49
N ILE A 41 6.72 2.20 13.29
CA ILE A 41 5.63 3.12 12.93
C ILE A 41 4.29 2.41 13.14
N PRO A 42 3.39 2.93 13.99
CA PRO A 42 2.06 2.36 14.19
C PRO A 42 1.19 2.56 12.94
N TYR A 43 0.36 1.55 12.63
CA TYR A 43 -0.51 1.55 11.47
C TYR A 43 -1.83 0.81 11.77
N GLN A 44 -2.83 1.05 10.92
CA GLN A 44 -4.11 0.35 10.97
C GLN A 44 -4.39 -0.32 9.62
N GLY A 45 -4.62 -1.63 9.64
CA GLY A 45 -5.14 -2.37 8.50
C GLY A 45 -6.62 -2.10 8.28
N MET A 46 -7.02 -1.98 7.01
CA MET A 46 -8.39 -1.71 6.61
C MET A 46 -8.82 -2.68 5.50
N LEU A 47 -10.09 -3.09 5.56
CA LEU A 47 -10.73 -3.96 4.56
C LEU A 47 -12.10 -3.41 4.21
N GLY A 48 -12.39 -3.29 2.92
CA GLY A 48 -13.71 -2.89 2.44
C GLY A 48 -13.77 -2.66 0.95
N GLN A 49 -14.35 -1.53 0.55
CA GLN A 49 -14.57 -1.14 -0.83
C GLN A 49 -13.91 0.21 -1.11
N LEU A 50 -13.35 0.32 -2.31
CA LEU A 50 -12.96 1.59 -2.93
C LEU A 50 -13.87 1.86 -4.13
N LEU A 51 -14.54 3.01 -4.15
CA LEU A 51 -15.33 3.52 -5.27
C LEU A 51 -14.67 4.80 -5.82
N VAL A 52 -14.36 4.82 -7.12
CA VAL A 52 -13.81 5.99 -7.82
C VAL A 52 -14.49 6.17 -9.16
N ALA A 53 -15.12 7.32 -9.38
CA ALA A 53 -15.79 7.66 -10.65
C ALA A 53 -16.75 6.55 -11.17
N GLY A 54 -17.52 5.93 -10.27
CA GLY A 54 -18.47 4.86 -10.61
C GLY A 54 -17.87 3.45 -10.78
N ARG A 55 -16.55 3.30 -10.65
CA ARG A 55 -15.87 1.99 -10.65
C ARG A 55 -15.56 1.57 -9.21
N ALA A 56 -15.81 0.30 -8.88
CA ALA A 56 -15.59 -0.22 -7.54
C ALA A 56 -14.68 -1.45 -7.54
N VAL A 57 -13.86 -1.57 -6.49
CA VAL A 57 -13.14 -2.79 -6.14
C VAL A 57 -13.51 -3.20 -4.73
N SER A 58 -13.90 -4.46 -4.57
CA SER A 58 -14.28 -5.08 -3.29
C SER A 58 -14.15 -6.60 -3.40
N PRO A 59 -13.56 -7.30 -2.41
CA PRO A 59 -12.87 -6.72 -1.26
C PRO A 59 -11.58 -6.00 -1.66
N HIS A 60 -11.21 -4.94 -0.95
CA HIS A 60 -9.97 -4.19 -1.14
C HIS A 60 -9.32 -3.91 0.22
N TYR A 61 -8.00 -4.14 0.29
CA TYR A 61 -7.19 -3.87 1.48
C TYR A 61 -6.36 -2.61 1.29
N TRP A 62 -6.24 -1.82 2.36
CA TRP A 62 -5.30 -0.69 2.44
C TRP A 62 -4.76 -0.52 3.87
N ILE A 63 -3.77 0.34 4.02
CA ILE A 63 -3.18 0.70 5.32
C ILE A 63 -3.43 2.19 5.60
N GLU A 64 -3.75 2.53 6.84
CA GLU A 64 -3.80 3.91 7.33
C GLU A 64 -2.69 4.16 8.37
N VAL A 65 -2.02 5.31 8.25
CA VAL A 65 -0.94 5.75 9.14
C VAL A 65 -1.18 7.20 9.53
N GLY A 66 -1.73 7.42 10.73
CA GLY A 66 -2.14 8.75 11.19
C GLY A 66 -3.16 9.38 10.24
N ILE A 67 -2.78 10.46 9.56
CA ILE A 67 -3.61 11.18 8.59
C ILE A 67 -3.38 10.74 7.13
N TYR A 68 -2.62 9.67 6.91
CA TYR A 68 -2.27 9.18 5.58
C TYR A 68 -2.91 7.83 5.30
N ARG A 69 -3.22 7.61 4.02
CA ARG A 69 -3.58 6.32 3.43
C ARG A 69 -2.44 5.83 2.55
N VAL A 70 -2.19 4.53 2.60
CA VAL A 70 -1.25 3.82 1.75
C VAL A 70 -2.03 2.80 0.92
N ASP A 71 -2.03 2.98 -0.40
CA ASP A 71 -2.70 2.10 -1.34
C ASP A 71 -1.97 2.10 -2.70
N TYR A 72 -1.19 1.05 -2.95
CA TYR A 72 -0.46 0.86 -4.22
C TYR A 72 -1.22 -0.03 -5.22
N ARG A 73 -2.41 -0.54 -4.87
CA ARG A 73 -3.08 -1.61 -5.63
C ARG A 73 -4.46 -1.24 -6.15
N ALA A 74 -5.01 -0.09 -5.79
CA ALA A 74 -6.21 0.43 -6.43
C ALA A 74 -6.11 0.46 -7.97
N ARG A 75 -4.96 0.90 -8.52
CA ARG A 75 -4.74 0.98 -9.98
C ARG A 75 -4.68 -0.37 -10.69
N MET A 76 -4.33 -1.44 -9.97
CA MET A 76 -4.34 -2.80 -10.52
C MET A 76 -5.75 -3.25 -10.93
N TRP A 77 -6.77 -2.77 -10.21
CA TRP A 77 -8.16 -3.17 -10.42
C TRP A 77 -8.98 -2.12 -11.18
N LEU A 78 -8.77 -0.84 -10.87
CA LEU A 78 -9.60 0.25 -11.39
C LEU A 78 -8.98 0.95 -12.61
N GLY A 79 -7.77 0.56 -13.01
CA GLY A 79 -7.02 1.18 -14.10
C GLY A 79 -6.08 2.29 -13.63
N THR A 80 -5.31 2.84 -14.57
CA THR A 80 -4.20 3.76 -14.28
C THR A 80 -4.56 5.24 -14.39
N ASP A 81 -5.85 5.59 -14.39
CA ASP A 81 -6.26 6.99 -14.48
C ASP A 81 -5.71 7.80 -13.30
N PRO A 82 -5.33 9.07 -13.49
CA PRO A 82 -4.78 9.90 -12.42
C PRO A 82 -5.69 10.03 -11.19
N GLU A 83 -7.00 9.90 -11.39
CA GLU A 83 -8.00 9.93 -10.31
C GLU A 83 -7.97 8.68 -9.43
N ILE A 84 -7.50 7.54 -9.94
CA ILE A 84 -7.36 6.32 -9.16
C ILE A 84 -6.18 6.49 -8.19
N PRO A 85 -6.42 6.37 -6.87
CA PRO A 85 -5.38 6.52 -5.85
C PRO A 85 -4.20 5.58 -6.07
N HIS A 86 -3.01 6.04 -5.67
CA HIS A 86 -1.78 5.26 -5.75
C HIS A 86 -0.73 5.83 -4.79
N GLY A 87 -0.06 4.96 -4.05
CA GLY A 87 1.01 5.32 -3.12
C GLY A 87 0.51 5.86 -1.80
N VAL A 88 1.21 6.85 -1.25
CA VAL A 88 0.86 7.51 0.02
C VAL A 88 0.18 8.85 -0.24
N PHE A 89 -0.96 9.08 0.41
CA PHE A 89 -1.72 10.32 0.25
C PHE A 89 -2.51 10.64 1.53
N PRO A 90 -2.88 11.91 1.78
CA PRO A 90 -3.75 12.27 2.90
C PRO A 90 -5.11 11.56 2.82
N LEU A 91 -5.73 11.25 3.96
CA LEU A 91 -7.04 10.58 4.01
C LEU A 91 -8.13 11.32 3.21
N ASP A 92 -8.04 12.66 3.16
CA ASP A 92 -8.91 13.59 2.43
C ASP A 92 -8.32 14.07 1.08
N GLY A 93 -7.12 13.60 0.71
CA GLY A 93 -6.38 14.07 -0.47
C GLY A 93 -6.90 13.56 -1.82
N ARG A 94 -7.94 12.74 -1.83
CA ARG A 94 -8.57 12.15 -3.02
C ARG A 94 -10.11 12.23 -2.92
N PRO A 95 -10.71 13.42 -3.12
CA PRO A 95 -12.15 13.62 -2.91
C PRO A 95 -13.05 12.79 -3.84
N SER A 96 -12.54 12.38 -5.00
CA SER A 96 -13.24 11.47 -5.93
C SER A 96 -13.19 10.00 -5.51
N ALA A 97 -12.38 9.65 -4.51
CA ALA A 97 -12.19 8.29 -4.03
C ALA A 97 -12.90 8.08 -2.69
N GLN A 98 -13.87 7.17 -2.67
CA GLN A 98 -14.63 6.82 -1.49
C GLN A 98 -14.17 5.46 -0.96
N TYR A 99 -13.48 5.50 0.19
CA TYR A 99 -13.07 4.30 0.92
C TYR A 99 -14.10 4.02 2.02
N THR A 100 -14.73 2.86 2.00
CA THR A 100 -15.65 2.40 3.05
C THR A 100 -15.18 1.04 3.53
N GLY A 101 -14.95 0.88 4.83
CA GLY A 101 -14.45 -0.40 5.34
C GLY A 101 -14.39 -0.48 6.86
N ILE A 102 -13.89 -1.61 7.31
CA ILE A 102 -13.69 -1.93 8.72
C ILE A 102 -12.19 -2.03 9.03
N ARG A 103 -11.86 -1.80 10.30
CA ARG A 103 -10.52 -2.05 10.83
C ARG A 103 -10.29 -3.56 10.91
N VAL A 104 -9.15 -4.00 10.39
CA VAL A 104 -8.69 -5.39 10.46
C VAL A 104 -7.25 -5.46 10.94
N GLN A 105 -6.88 -6.59 11.53
CA GLN A 105 -5.49 -6.87 11.86
C GLN A 105 -4.75 -7.35 10.61
N ILE A 106 -3.60 -6.75 10.33
CA ILE A 106 -2.70 -7.15 9.25
C ILE A 106 -1.32 -7.32 9.88
N ASP A 107 -0.96 -8.56 10.14
CA ASP A 107 0.30 -8.87 10.81
C ASP A 107 1.50 -8.79 9.86
N PRO A 108 2.65 -8.30 10.35
CA PRO A 108 3.92 -8.40 9.64
C PRO A 108 4.22 -9.83 9.20
N LEU A 109 4.89 -9.95 8.07
CA LEU A 109 5.28 -11.23 7.51
C LEU A 109 6.50 -11.79 8.24
N PRO A 110 6.60 -13.12 8.37
CA PRO A 110 7.88 -13.77 8.65
C PRO A 110 8.92 -13.37 7.59
N PRO A 111 10.21 -13.20 7.95
CA PRO A 111 11.23 -12.73 7.03
C PRO A 111 11.31 -13.51 5.71
N SER A 112 11.22 -14.85 5.76
CA SER A 112 11.27 -15.69 4.56
C SER A 112 10.10 -15.44 3.59
N VAL A 113 8.89 -15.21 4.11
CA VAL A 113 7.71 -14.91 3.30
C VAL A 113 7.83 -13.51 2.69
N TYR A 114 8.32 -12.55 3.48
CA TYR A 114 8.58 -11.20 2.99
C TYR A 114 9.54 -11.20 1.79
N GLU A 115 10.67 -11.92 1.89
CA GLU A 115 11.65 -12.04 0.80
C GLU A 115 11.02 -12.63 -0.46
N ILE A 116 10.23 -13.70 -0.33
CA ILE A 116 9.57 -14.33 -1.48
C ILE A 116 8.59 -13.37 -2.16
N LEU A 117 7.83 -12.59 -1.40
CA LEU A 117 6.79 -11.71 -1.95
C LEU A 117 7.34 -10.44 -2.62
N ILE A 118 8.58 -10.03 -2.34
CA ILE A 118 9.23 -8.92 -3.04
C ILE A 118 10.05 -9.36 -4.26
N MET A 119 10.22 -10.68 -4.46
CA MET A 119 10.96 -11.19 -5.61
C MET A 119 10.17 -10.93 -6.91
N PRO A 120 10.87 -10.55 -8.01
CA PRO A 120 10.26 -10.56 -9.33
C PRO A 120 9.76 -11.97 -9.69
N PRO A 121 8.76 -12.09 -10.58
CA PRO A 121 8.32 -13.39 -11.08
C PRO A 121 9.50 -14.19 -11.63
N LEU A 122 9.59 -15.47 -11.27
CA LEU A 122 10.63 -16.37 -11.76
C LEU A 122 10.64 -16.36 -13.29
N GLY A 123 11.79 -16.02 -13.89
CA GLY A 123 11.97 -15.94 -15.34
C GLY A 123 11.95 -14.54 -15.95
N VAL A 124 11.72 -13.49 -15.15
CA VAL A 124 11.92 -12.10 -15.60
C VAL A 124 13.30 -11.65 -15.13
N GLY A 125 14.25 -11.55 -16.06
CA GLY A 125 15.56 -10.94 -15.78
C GLY A 125 15.41 -9.47 -15.36
N PRO A 126 16.45 -8.87 -14.75
CA PRO A 126 16.40 -7.44 -14.43
C PRO A 126 16.08 -6.63 -15.70
N PRO A 127 15.31 -5.53 -15.60
CA PRO A 127 15.05 -4.68 -16.75
C PRO A 127 16.39 -4.25 -17.35
N VAL A 128 16.57 -4.57 -18.64
CA VAL A 128 17.72 -4.08 -19.40
C VAL A 128 17.54 -2.58 -19.51
N ALA A 129 18.44 -1.82 -18.89
CA ALA A 129 18.49 -0.37 -19.05
C ALA A 129 18.54 -0.04 -20.56
N ARG A 130 17.59 0.77 -21.04
CA ARG A 130 17.65 1.44 -22.33
C ARG A 130 18.25 2.82 -22.15
#